data_AF-A0A356W8B8-F1
#
_entry.id   AF-A0A356W8B8-F1
#
_cell.length_a   1.000
_cell.length_b   1.000
_cell.length_c   1.000
_cell.angle_alpha   90.00
_cell.angle_beta   90.00
_cell.angle_gamma   90.00
#
_symmetry.space_group_name_H-M   'P 1'
#
loop_
_entity.id
_entity.type
_entity.pdbx_description
1 polymer ?
#
loop_
_entity_poly.entity_id
_entity_poly.type
_entity_poly.pdbx_seq_one_letter_code
_entity_poly.pdbx_strand_id
1 'polypeptide(L)'
;MFRGILICLMFLGVALGADAKTKRALIIGVGDYEQLPDLQKTIGDATGYSEAFEGQLGFEVTRLIDPGTIEFLEALDGFLQSIEPGDEVAFIFSGHGWSDGADNFLALRDAPLESSEFAL
;
A
#
# COMPACT_ATOMS: atom_id res chain seq x y z
N MET A 1 63.52 -11.25 8.87
CA MET A 1 62.50 -11.85 8.00
C MET A 1 61.10 -11.54 8.53
N PHE A 2 60.74 -10.25 8.64
CA PHE A 2 59.49 -9.76 9.26
C PHE A 2 58.77 -8.80 8.32
N ARG A 3 58.34 -9.28 7.15
CA ARG A 3 57.63 -8.47 6.13
C ARG A 3 56.41 -9.21 5.57
N GLY A 4 55.62 -9.86 6.44
CA GLY A 4 54.50 -10.70 5.99
C GLY A 4 53.27 -10.72 6.90
N ILE A 5 53.19 -9.88 7.92
CA ILE A 5 52.06 -9.87 8.87
C ILE A 5 51.55 -8.44 8.99
N LEU A 6 50.99 -7.87 7.92
CA LEU A 6 50.28 -6.58 8.02
C LEU A 6 49.26 -6.30 6.90
N ILE A 7 48.86 -7.31 6.12
CA ILE A 7 47.84 -7.17 5.07
C ILE A 7 46.76 -8.23 5.25
N CYS A 8 46.21 -8.35 6.47
CA CYS A 8 45.07 -9.25 6.70
C CYS A 8 44.03 -8.67 7.68
N LEU A 9 44.09 -7.37 7.98
CA LEU A 9 43.29 -6.73 9.04
C LEU A 9 42.50 -5.50 8.56
N MET A 10 42.11 -5.45 7.28
CA MET A 10 41.30 -4.35 6.74
C MET A 10 40.22 -4.85 5.77
N PHE A 11 39.41 -5.80 6.23
CA PHE A 11 38.07 -6.06 5.70
C PHE A 11 37.05 -6.01 6.85
N LEU A 12 37.25 -5.05 7.77
CA LEU A 12 36.32 -4.81 8.87
C LEU A 12 35.44 -3.62 8.48
N GLY A 13 34.17 -3.92 8.21
CA GLY A 13 33.08 -2.97 8.38
C GLY A 13 32.79 -2.07 7.19
N VAL A 14 32.16 -2.62 6.16
CA VAL A 14 31.06 -1.89 5.53
C VAL A 14 29.82 -2.76 5.65
N ALA A 15 29.27 -2.83 6.86
CA ALA A 15 27.86 -3.11 7.00
C ALA A 15 27.13 -1.87 6.49
N LEU A 16 26.92 -1.79 5.17
CA LEU A 16 25.91 -0.89 4.61
C LEU A 16 24.62 -1.28 5.32
N GLY A 17 24.02 -0.31 6.00
CA GLY A 17 22.91 -0.51 6.92
C GLY A 17 21.91 -1.51 6.36
N ALA A 18 21.68 -2.59 7.10
CA ALA A 18 20.40 -3.26 6.99
C ALA A 18 19.40 -2.26 7.57
N ASP A 19 18.85 -1.39 6.72
CA ASP A 19 17.66 -0.64 7.09
C ASP A 19 16.64 -1.65 7.60
N ALA A 20 16.12 -1.39 8.79
CA ALA A 20 15.15 -2.27 9.41
C ALA A 20 13.92 -2.27 8.50
N LYS A 21 13.77 -3.36 7.73
CA LYS A 21 12.68 -3.55 6.79
C LYS A 21 11.34 -3.40 7.51
N THR A 22 10.63 -2.30 7.26
CA THR A 22 9.28 -2.08 7.78
C THR A 22 8.29 -2.73 6.82
N LYS A 23 7.20 -3.26 7.35
CA LYS A 23 6.09 -3.78 6.54
C LYS A 23 4.95 -2.78 6.62
N ARG A 24 4.47 -2.29 5.48
CA ARG A 24 3.45 -1.23 5.40
C ARG A 24 2.29 -1.71 4.54
N ALA A 25 1.06 -1.54 5.00
CA ALA A 25 -0.11 -1.89 4.20
C ALA A 25 -1.08 -0.71 4.10
N LEU A 26 -1.55 -0.44 2.88
CA LEU A 26 -2.68 0.44 2.63
C LEU A 26 -3.88 -0.42 2.24
N ILE A 27 -4.94 -0.37 3.05
CA ILE A 27 -6.10 -1.26 2.93
C ILE A 27 -7.38 -0.42 2.84
N ILE A 28 -8.11 -0.59 1.74
CA ILE A 28 -9.25 0.25 1.40
C ILE A 28 -10.49 -0.64 1.24
N GLY A 29 -11.57 -0.28 1.93
CA GLY A 29 -12.90 -0.84 1.69
C GLY A 29 -13.87 0.26 1.27
N VAL A 30 -14.54 0.10 0.13
CA VAL A 30 -15.54 1.05 -0.36
C VAL A 30 -16.83 0.28 -0.66
N GLY A 31 -17.91 0.60 0.04
CA GLY A 31 -19.20 -0.09 -0.03
C GLY A 31 -20.41 0.84 -0.04
N ASP A 32 -20.32 2.04 0.55
CA ASP A 32 -21.39 3.06 0.59
C ASP A 32 -21.16 4.11 -0.52
N TYR A 33 -21.59 3.80 -1.74
CA TYR A 33 -21.32 4.62 -2.92
C TYR A 33 -22.40 5.69 -3.11
N GLU A 34 -22.01 6.91 -3.50
CA GLU A 34 -22.97 8.00 -3.71
C GLU A 34 -23.82 7.81 -4.98
N GLN A 35 -23.22 7.27 -6.03
CA GLN A 35 -23.86 7.12 -7.34
C GLN A 35 -23.81 5.70 -7.92
N LEU A 36 -22.90 4.85 -7.43
CA LEU A 36 -22.78 3.46 -7.84
C LEU A 36 -23.61 2.55 -6.91
N PRO A 37 -23.95 1.31 -7.32
CA PRO A 37 -24.62 0.36 -6.42
C PRO A 37 -23.74 -0.04 -5.23
N ASP A 38 -24.31 -0.05 -4.03
CA ASP A 38 -23.57 -0.41 -2.81
C ASP A 38 -23.06 -1.86 -2.77
N LEU A 39 -21.97 -2.06 -2.05
CA LEU A 39 -21.38 -3.37 -1.79
C LEU A 39 -21.35 -3.68 -0.28
N GLN A 40 -21.89 -4.83 0.09
CA GLN A 40 -22.16 -5.17 1.51
C GLN A 40 -20.99 -5.83 2.24
N LYS A 41 -19.91 -6.21 1.54
CA LYS A 41 -18.81 -7.02 2.11
C LYS A 41 -17.50 -6.27 2.28
N THR A 42 -17.34 -5.15 1.60
CA THR A 42 -16.07 -4.45 1.43
C THR A 42 -15.48 -3.96 2.76
N ILE A 43 -16.33 -3.47 3.66
CA ILE A 43 -15.93 -3.08 5.02
C ILE A 43 -15.46 -4.29 5.85
N GLY A 44 -16.16 -5.41 5.72
CA GLY A 44 -15.78 -6.67 6.37
C GLY A 44 -14.44 -7.20 5.86
N ASP A 45 -14.24 -7.16 4.54
CA ASP A 45 -12.99 -7.56 3.90
C ASP A 45 -11.82 -6.67 4.38
N ALA A 46 -11.97 -5.35 4.30
CA ALA A 46 -10.94 -4.40 4.72
C ALA A 46 -10.59 -4.58 6.21
N THR A 47 -11.59 -4.83 7.06
CA THR A 47 -11.37 -5.15 8.48
C THR A 47 -10.58 -6.44 8.66
N GLY A 48 -11.00 -7.53 8.01
CA GLY A 48 -10.33 -8.83 8.15
C GLY A 48 -8.89 -8.82 7.63
N TYR A 49 -8.63 -8.11 6.52
CA TYR A 49 -7.26 -7.92 6.04
C TYR A 49 -6.44 -7.08 7.02
N SER A 50 -6.95 -5.96 7.53
CA SER A 50 -6.21 -5.16 8.53
C SER A 50 -5.82 -5.99 9.76
N GLU A 51 -6.75 -6.74 10.33
CA GLU A 51 -6.46 -7.57 11.51
C GLU A 51 -5.39 -8.65 11.22
N ALA A 52 -5.46 -9.31 10.07
CA ALA A 52 -4.46 -10.31 9.68
C ALA A 52 -3.07 -9.69 9.44
N PHE A 53 -3.05 -8.52 8.78
CA PHE A 53 -1.82 -7.82 8.43
C PHE A 53 -1.12 -7.23 9.67
N GLU A 54 -1.86 -6.55 10.55
CA GLU A 54 -1.33 -6.02 11.81
C GLU A 54 -0.87 -7.16 12.72
N GLY A 55 -1.72 -8.16 12.94
CA GLY A 55 -1.48 -9.20 13.95
C GLY A 55 -0.47 -10.26 13.54
N GLN A 56 -0.77 -11.00 12.47
CA GLN A 56 0.01 -12.20 12.12
C GLN A 56 1.23 -11.87 11.26
N LEU A 57 1.12 -10.82 10.45
CA LEU A 57 2.14 -10.48 9.46
C LEU A 57 3.04 -9.33 9.91
N GLY A 58 2.64 -8.57 10.93
CA GLY A 58 3.41 -7.48 11.53
C GLY A 58 3.54 -6.25 10.64
N PHE A 59 2.50 -5.93 9.88
CA PHE A 59 2.42 -4.72 9.07
C PHE A 59 1.94 -3.52 9.89
N GLU A 60 2.50 -2.35 9.62
CA GLU A 60 1.89 -1.06 9.92
C GLU A 60 0.78 -0.80 8.92
N VAL A 61 -0.48 -0.78 9.37
CA VAL A 61 -1.64 -0.68 8.48
C VAL A 61 -2.25 0.71 8.50
N THR A 62 -2.40 1.30 7.32
CA THR A 62 -3.29 2.42 7.06
C THR A 62 -4.56 1.88 6.43
N ARG A 63 -5.70 2.01 7.14
CA ARG A 63 -7.00 1.55 6.64
C ARG A 63 -7.94 2.73 6.38
N LEU A 64 -8.62 2.71 5.23
CA LEU A 64 -9.70 3.64 4.91
C LEU A 64 -10.99 2.87 4.62
N ILE A 65 -12.11 3.41 5.09
CA ILE A 65 -13.46 2.89 4.87
C ILE A 65 -14.31 3.98 4.23
N ASP A 66 -14.89 3.65 3.08
CA ASP A 66 -15.73 4.53 2.26
C ASP A 66 -15.10 5.91 1.95
N PRO A 67 -13.78 6.01 1.64
CA PRO A 67 -13.18 7.29 1.33
C PRO A 67 -13.72 7.88 0.04
N GLY A 68 -13.87 9.20 0.02
CA GLY A 68 -13.99 9.95 -1.24
C GLY A 68 -12.65 10.03 -1.98
N THR A 69 -12.68 10.52 -3.22
CA THR A 69 -11.49 10.55 -4.10
C THR A 69 -10.36 11.39 -3.50
N ILE A 70 -10.66 12.57 -2.94
CA ILE A 70 -9.64 13.44 -2.34
C ILE A 70 -8.99 12.78 -1.12
N GLU A 71 -9.80 12.23 -0.21
CA GLU A 71 -9.31 11.54 0.99
C GLU A 71 -8.42 10.35 0.65
N PHE A 72 -8.83 9.55 -0.35
CA PHE A 72 -8.03 8.43 -0.84
C PHE A 72 -6.68 8.90 -1.39
N LEU A 73 -6.66 9.95 -2.22
CA LEU A 73 -5.43 10.48 -2.82
C LEU A 73 -4.48 11.06 -1.78
N GLU A 74 -5.00 11.77 -0.77
CA GLU A 74 -4.19 12.30 0.35
C GLU A 74 -3.56 11.15 1.16
N ALA A 75 -4.34 10.12 1.48
CA ALA A 75 -3.84 8.95 2.20
C ALA A 75 -2.84 8.14 1.36
N LEU A 76 -3.07 8.01 0.05
CA LEU A 76 -2.14 7.35 -0.87
C LEU A 76 -0.82 8.11 -0.95
N ASP A 77 -0.85 9.44 -1.09
CA ASP A 77 0.36 10.27 -1.12
C ASP A 77 1.16 10.14 0.20
N GLY A 78 0.48 10.26 1.34
CA GLY A 78 1.10 10.07 2.65
C GLY A 78 1.70 8.66 2.83
N PHE A 79 0.99 7.63 2.36
CA PHE A 79 1.48 6.26 2.38
C PHE A 79 2.73 6.09 1.51
N LEU A 80 2.72 6.60 0.28
CA LEU A 80 3.86 6.54 -0.63
C LEU A 80 5.10 7.25 -0.08
N GLN A 81 4.92 8.41 0.57
CA GLN A 81 6.00 9.16 1.21
C GLN A 81 6.58 8.44 2.44
N SER A 82 5.83 7.53 3.07
CA SER A 82 6.30 6.76 4.22
C SER A 82 7.18 5.56 3.85
N ILE A 83 7.19 5.14 2.58
CA ILE A 83 7.90 3.96 2.12
C ILE A 83 9.40 4.27 2.00
N GLU A 84 10.23 3.49 2.69
CA GLU A 84 11.69 3.58 2.63
C GLU A 84 12.29 2.42 1.80
N PRO A 85 13.49 2.58 1.23
CA PRO A 85 14.17 1.50 0.52
C PRO A 85 14.33 0.24 1.38
N GLY A 86 13.76 -0.86 0.91
CA GLY A 86 13.81 -2.15 1.60
C GLY A 86 12.51 -2.57 2.27
N ASP A 87 11.53 -1.66 2.40
CA ASP A 87 10.22 -1.96 2.98
C ASP A 87 9.44 -3.02 2.19
N GLU A 88 8.61 -3.78 2.90
CA GLU A 88 7.57 -4.61 2.30
C GLU A 88 6.27 -3.84 2.24
N VAL A 89 5.69 -3.73 1.05
CA VAL A 89 4.49 -2.92 0.84
C VAL A 89 3.36 -3.80 0.35
N ALA A 90 2.20 -3.65 0.96
CA ALA A 90 0.96 -4.27 0.52
C ALA A 90 -0.10 -3.22 0.24
N PHE A 91 -0.85 -3.40 -0.84
CA PHE A 91 -2.02 -2.60 -1.16
C PHE A 91 -3.20 -3.53 -1.38
N ILE A 92 -4.28 -3.29 -0.66
CA ILE A 92 -5.51 -4.08 -0.72
C ILE A 92 -6.68 -3.14 -0.96
N PHE A 93 -7.50 -3.47 -1.94
CA PHE A 93 -8.71 -2.72 -2.26
C PHE A 93 -9.89 -3.69 -2.39
N SER A 94 -10.98 -3.40 -1.68
CA SER A 94 -12.27 -4.08 -1.83
C SER A 94 -13.34 -3.03 -2.15
N GLY A 95 -13.87 -3.08 -3.37
CA GLY A 95 -14.80 -2.08 -3.91
C GLY A 95 -15.08 -2.32 -5.39
N HIS A 96 -15.81 -1.41 -6.03
CA HIS A 96 -15.95 -1.37 -7.49
C HIS A 96 -14.63 -1.02 -8.16
N GLY A 97 -14.38 -1.69 -9.27
CA GLY A 97 -13.30 -1.36 -10.18
C GLY A 97 -13.70 -1.71 -11.60
N TRP A 98 -13.02 -1.11 -12.56
CA TRP A 98 -13.17 -1.45 -13.97
C TRP A 98 -11.80 -1.50 -14.65
N SER A 99 -11.79 -2.01 -15.87
CA SER A 99 -10.62 -1.99 -16.74
C SER A 99 -11.04 -1.65 -18.16
N ASP A 100 -10.20 -0.91 -18.86
CA ASP A 100 -10.31 -0.68 -20.29
C ASP A 100 -9.47 -1.68 -21.12
N GLY A 101 -8.85 -2.66 -20.43
CA GLY A 101 -7.95 -3.66 -20.99
C GLY A 101 -6.47 -3.27 -20.96
N ALA A 102 -6.13 -2.01 -20.76
CA ALA A 102 -4.77 -1.54 -20.54
C ALA A 102 -4.52 -1.28 -19.05
N ASP A 103 -5.45 -0.56 -18.43
CA ASP A 103 -5.34 -0.08 -17.06
C ASP A 103 -6.47 -0.64 -16.18
N ASN A 104 -6.22 -0.66 -14.88
CA ASN A 104 -7.21 -0.97 -13.86
C ASN A 104 -7.53 0.30 -13.08
N PHE A 105 -8.81 0.55 -12.89
CA PHE A 105 -9.30 1.73 -12.21
C PHE A 105 -10.14 1.32 -11.00
N LEU A 106 -9.98 2.07 -9.93
CA LEU A 106 -10.65 1.85 -8.65
C LEU A 106 -11.69 2.96 -8.48
N ALA A 107 -12.92 2.59 -8.13
CA ALA A 107 -13.98 3.56 -7.86
C ALA A 107 -14.05 3.84 -6.36
N LEU A 108 -13.87 5.12 -6.00
CA LEU A 108 -14.05 5.63 -4.65
C LEU A 108 -15.52 5.98 -4.41
N ARG A 109 -15.88 6.33 -3.17
CA ARG A 109 -17.26 6.58 -2.77
C ARG A 109 -18.02 7.57 -3.66
N ASP A 110 -17.33 8.61 -4.09
CA ASP A 110 -17.84 9.73 -4.89
C ASP A 110 -17.69 9.51 -6.41
N ALA A 111 -17.37 8.29 -6.84
CA ALA A 111 -17.25 7.96 -8.26
C ALA A 111 -18.59 8.22 -9.00
N PRO A 112 -18.55 8.91 -10.16
CA PRO A 112 -19.75 9.18 -10.94
C PRO A 112 -20.31 7.91 -11.59
N LEU A 113 -21.63 7.85 -11.78
CA LEU A 113 -22.29 6.71 -12.45
C LEU A 113 -21.86 6.56 -13.92
N GLU A 114 -21.62 7.69 -14.59
CA GLU A 114 -21.14 7.74 -15.97
C GLU A 114 -19.72 8.32 -15.96
N SER A 115 -18.74 7.61 -16.51
CA SER A 115 -17.42 8.19 -16.71
C SER A 115 -17.48 9.18 -17.88
N SER A 116 -17.17 10.44 -17.60
CA SER A 116 -16.76 11.36 -18.66
C SER A 116 -15.32 11.00 -19.05
N GLU A 117 -15.16 10.48 -20.28
CA GLU A 117 -13.90 10.23 -20.99
C GLU A 117 -13.32 8.80 -21.00
N PHE A 118 -13.28 8.30 -22.24
CA PHE A 118 -12.16 7.53 -22.79
C PHE A 118 -10.84 8.16 -22.35
N ALA A 119 -10.01 7.39 -21.66
CA ALA A 119 -8.62 7.74 -21.40
C ALA A 119 -7.89 8.06 -22.72
N LEU A 120 -7.40 9.30 -22.87
CA LEU A 120 -6.24 9.67 -23.67
C LEU A 120 -5.43 10.74 -22.93
#